data_AF-A0A1H8A2E9-F1
#
_entry.id   AF-A0A1H8A2E9-F1
#
_cell.length_a   1.000
_cell.length_b   1.000
_cell.length_c   1.000
_cell.angle_alpha   90.00
_cell.angle_beta   90.00
_cell.angle_gamma   90.00
#
_symmetry.space_group_name_H-M   'P 1'
#
loop_
_entity.id
_entity.type
_entity.pdbx_description
1 polymer ?
#
loop_
_entity_poly.entity_id
_entity_poly.type
_entity_poly.pdbx_seq_one_letter_code
_entity_poly.pdbx_strand_id
1 'polypeptide(L)'
;MWSEHYIDGSRVGRLRRGELCLTQVPGGAHTVQVKIAWCSSQVLSVSLAQGEQKSFICRARAGASSDLVGVVSQRCDELLVLREVQ
;
A
#
# COMPACT_ATOMS: atom_id res chain seq x y z
N MET A 1 -12.71 -6.18 -4.27
CA MET A 1 -11.82 -5.24 -4.99
C MET A 1 -10.38 -5.69 -4.78
N TRP A 2 -9.56 -5.63 -5.83
CA TRP A 2 -8.14 -5.97 -5.76
C TRP A 2 -7.32 -4.70 -5.48
N SER A 3 -6.28 -4.82 -4.67
CA SER A 3 -5.19 -3.85 -4.61
C SER A 3 -3.95 -4.42 -5.29
N GLU A 4 -3.14 -3.54 -5.83
CA GLU A 4 -1.86 -3.81 -6.46
C GLU A 4 -0.77 -3.22 -5.57
N HIS A 5 0.29 -3.97 -5.28
CA HIS A 5 1.41 -3.47 -4.48
C HIS A 5 2.65 -3.32 -5.35
N TYR A 6 3.39 -2.26 -5.08
CA TYR A 6 4.52 -1.80 -5.86
C TYR A 6 5.73 -1.65 -4.95
N ILE A 7 6.88 -2.09 -5.45
CA ILE A 7 8.19 -1.84 -4.86
C ILE A 7 9.04 -1.15 -5.93
N ASP A 8 9.65 -0.02 -5.57
CA ASP A 8 10.49 0.78 -6.49
C ASP A 8 9.78 1.13 -7.80
N GLY A 9 8.49 1.46 -7.68
CA GLY A 9 7.61 1.80 -8.80
C GLY A 9 7.18 0.60 -9.67
N SER A 10 7.67 -0.61 -9.39
CA SER A 10 7.34 -1.82 -10.13
C SER A 10 6.25 -2.63 -9.44
N ARG A 11 5.21 -3.05 -10.18
CA ARG A 11 4.14 -3.89 -9.62
C ARG A 11 4.68 -5.28 -9.33
N VAL A 12 4.73 -5.64 -8.06
CA VAL A 12 5.21 -6.94 -7.60
C VAL A 12 4.08 -7.94 -7.35
N GLY A 13 2.83 -7.47 -7.20
CA GLY A 13 1.68 -8.37 -7.18
C GLY A 13 0.34 -7.71 -6.85
N ARG A 14 -0.62 -8.56 -6.45
CA ARG A 14 -1.99 -8.17 -6.08
C ARG A 14 -2.39 -8.77 -4.74
N LEU A 15 -3.27 -8.07 -4.04
CA LEU A 15 -3.76 -8.42 -2.70
C LEU A 15 -5.27 -8.21 -2.66
N ARG A 16 -5.97 -8.99 -1.83
CA ARG A 16 -7.33 -8.70 -1.37
C ARG A 16 -7.32 -8.27 0.09
N ARG A 17 -8.45 -7.75 0.56
CA ARG A 17 -8.62 -7.39 1.97
C ARG A 17 -8.44 -8.62 2.86
N GLY A 18 -7.49 -8.54 3.79
CA GLY A 18 -7.16 -9.63 4.72
C GLY A 18 -6.12 -10.61 4.19
N GLU A 19 -5.66 -10.47 2.95
CA GLU A 19 -4.56 -11.26 2.42
C GLU A 19 -3.21 -10.68 2.85
N LEU A 20 -2.25 -11.58 3.03
CA LEU A 20 -0.85 -11.25 3.28
C LEU A 20 -0.03 -11.61 2.04
N CYS A 21 0.91 -10.75 1.67
CA CYS A 21 1.87 -11.03 0.62
C CYS A 21 3.27 -10.77 1.15
N LEU A 22 4.17 -11.68 0.78
CA LEU A 22 5.58 -11.62 1.14
C LEU A 22 6.38 -11.47 -0.15
N THR A 23 7.11 -10.38 -0.27
CA THR A 23 7.99 -10.09 -1.42
C THR A 23 9.42 -10.07 -0.94
N GLN A 24 10.29 -10.80 -1.63
CA GLN A 24 11.73 -10.79 -1.36
C GLN A 24 12.37 -9.67 -2.16
N VAL A 25 13.20 -8.86 -1.49
CA VAL A 25 13.96 -7.77 -2.09
C VAL A 25 15.41 -7.81 -1.61
N PRO A 26 16.36 -7.27 -2.37
CA PRO A 26 17.73 -7.07 -1.88
C PRO A 26 17.75 -6.21 -0.61
N GLY A 27 18.83 -6.29 0.17
CA GLY A 27 19.07 -5.31 1.22
C GLY A 27 19.36 -3.94 0.60
N GLY A 28 18.78 -2.88 1.15
CA GLY A 28 18.93 -1.54 0.62
C GLY A 28 17.74 -0.63 0.93
N ALA A 29 17.76 0.54 0.30
CA ALA A 29 16.66 1.48 0.33
C ALA A 29 15.64 1.13 -0.76
N HIS A 30 14.38 1.05 -0.37
CA HIS A 30 13.26 0.74 -1.24
C HIS A 30 12.11 1.70 -1.01
N THR A 31 11.23 1.78 -1.99
CA THR A 31 9.96 2.48 -1.88
C THR A 31 8.81 1.50 -1.99
N VAL A 32 7.80 1.63 -1.13
CA VAL A 32 6.61 0.77 -1.13
C VAL A 32 5.37 1.63 -1.33
N GLN A 33 4.47 1.15 -2.21
CA GLN A 33 3.19 1.80 -2.48
C GLN A 33 2.11 0.75 -2.74
N VAL A 34 0.87 1.05 -2.35
CA VAL A 34 -0.30 0.24 -2.70
C VAL A 34 -1.28 1.09 -3.51
N LYS A 35 -1.86 0.50 -4.55
CA LYS A 35 -2.85 1.13 -5.41
C LYS A 35 -4.11 0.27 -5.51
N ILE A 36 -5.25 0.90 -5.68
CA ILE A 36 -6.49 0.28 -6.18
C ILE A 36 -6.89 1.01 -7.46
N ALA A 37 -7.93 0.52 -8.15
CA ALA A 37 -8.33 1.01 -9.47
C ALA A 37 -8.53 2.54 -9.57
N TRP A 38 -8.86 3.22 -8.47
CA TRP A 38 -9.20 4.64 -8.45
C TRP A 38 -8.42 5.46 -7.41
N CYS A 39 -7.48 4.87 -6.66
CA CYS A 39 -6.76 5.54 -5.56
C CYS A 39 -5.38 4.92 -5.34
N SER A 40 -4.42 5.74 -4.92
CA SER A 40 -3.09 5.30 -4.50
C SER A 40 -2.83 5.69 -3.05
N SER A 41 -2.06 4.88 -2.32
CA SER A 41 -1.49 5.28 -1.05
C SER A 41 -0.33 6.25 -1.25
N GLN A 42 0.14 6.85 -0.15
CA GLN A 42 1.44 7.49 -0.13
C GLN A 42 2.56 6.49 -0.47
N VAL A 43 3.65 6.99 -1.01
CA VAL A 43 4.90 6.23 -1.18
C VAL A 43 5.65 6.27 0.14
N LEU A 44 6.01 5.11 0.67
CA LEU A 44 6.84 4.99 1.87
C LEU A 44 8.25 4.58 1.49
N SER A 45 9.24 5.34 1.95
CA SER A 45 10.64 4.93 1.86
C SER A 45 11.01 4.07 3.07
N VAL A 46 11.65 2.94 2.81
CA VAL A 46 12.09 1.99 3.82
C VAL A 46 13.52 1.55 3.51
N SER A 47 14.31 1.36 4.55
CA SER A 47 15.61 0.69 4.44
C SER A 47 15.51 -0.69 5.09
N LEU A 48 16.03 -1.71 4.40
CA LEU A 48 16.10 -3.10 4.86
C LEU A 48 17.55 -3.56 4.88
N ALA A 49 18.01 -4.11 6.00
CA ALA A 49 19.23 -4.89 6.06
C ALA A 49 19.04 -6.26 5.41
N GLN A 50 20.14 -6.93 5.07
CA GLN A 50 20.08 -8.28 4.51
C GLN A 50 19.45 -9.25 5.54
N GLY A 51 18.39 -9.94 5.12
CA GLY A 51 17.64 -10.85 5.99
C GLY A 51 16.65 -10.16 6.95
N GLU A 52 16.54 -8.83 6.90
CA GLU A 52 15.52 -8.08 7.64
C GLU A 52 14.15 -8.24 6.97
N GLN A 53 13.12 -8.37 7.80
CA GLN A 53 11.74 -8.38 7.35
C GLN A 53 11.00 -7.20 7.98
N LYS A 54 10.32 -6.42 7.14
CA LYS A 54 9.39 -5.39 7.59
C LYS A 54 7.97 -5.69 7.13
N SER A 55 7.02 -5.41 8.00
CA SER A 55 5.60 -5.63 7.75
C SER A 55 4.90 -4.31 7.51
N PHE A 56 3.98 -4.30 6.56
CA PHE A 56 3.18 -3.12 6.24
C PHE A 56 1.71 -3.48 6.23
N ILE A 57 0.88 -2.56 6.74
CA ILE A 57 -0.58 -2.67 6.67
C ILE A 57 -1.10 -1.51 5.83
N CYS A 58 -1.92 -1.87 4.83
CA CYS A 58 -2.72 -0.92 4.07
C CYS A 58 -4.15 -0.91 4.61
N ARG A 59 -4.68 0.29 4.92
CA ARG A 59 -6.07 0.49 5.35
C ARG A 59 -6.68 1.69 4.65
N ALA A 60 -8.01 1.73 4.59
CA ALA A 60 -8.70 2.96 4.27
C ALA A 60 -8.46 3.99 5.38
N ARG A 61 -8.37 5.27 5.02
CA ARG A 61 -8.29 6.38 6.00
C ARG A 61 -9.58 6.41 6.85
N ALA A 62 -9.46 6.76 8.13
CA ALA A 62 -10.63 6.92 8.99
C ALA A 62 -11.57 8.00 8.40
N GLY A 63 -12.87 7.68 8.30
CA GLY A 63 -13.86 8.56 7.67
C GLY A 63 -13.98 8.42 6.14
N ALA A 64 -13.19 7.55 5.51
CA ALA A 64 -13.40 7.15 4.13
C ALA A 64 -14.74 6.41 4.02
N SER A 65 -15.71 7.00 3.32
CA SER A 65 -16.94 6.29 2.98
C SER A 65 -16.67 5.30 1.85
N SER A 66 -17.23 4.10 1.97
CA SER A 66 -17.26 3.11 0.89
C SER A 66 -18.34 3.37 -0.15
N ASP A 67 -19.21 4.36 0.09
CA ASP A 67 -20.28 4.73 -0.84
C ASP A 67 -19.73 5.59 -1.98
N LEU A 68 -20.17 5.29 -3.20
CA LEU A 68 -19.68 5.93 -4.43
C LEU A 68 -19.76 7.47 -4.38
N VAL A 69 -20.77 8.02 -3.67
CA VAL A 69 -20.97 9.46 -3.49
C VAL A 69 -19.86 10.09 -2.63
N GLY A 70 -19.40 9.39 -1.60
CA GLY A 70 -18.29 9.84 -0.75
C GLY A 70 -16.92 9.73 -1.43
N VAL A 71 -16.75 8.76 -2.33
CA VAL A 71 -15.49 8.56 -3.07
C VAL A 71 -15.26 9.63 -4.14
N VAL A 72 -16.31 10.09 -4.85
CA VAL A 72 -16.21 11.12 -5.91
C VAL A 72 -15.97 12.52 -5.33
N SER A 73 -16.42 12.78 -4.10
CA SER A 73 -16.32 14.09 -3.44
C SER A 73 -14.98 14.33 -2.73
N GLN A 74 -14.18 13.28 -2.52
CA GLN A 74 -12.87 13.37 -1.86
C GLN A 74 -11.74 13.18 -2.88
N ARG A 75 -10.61 13.85 -2.66
CA ARG A 75 -9.41 13.58 -3.47
C ARG A 75 -9.02 12.12 -3.24
N CYS A 76 -9.07 11.35 -4.32
CA CYS A 76 -8.83 9.92 -4.27
C CYS A 76 -7.49 9.57 -3.63
N ASP A 77 -6.48 10.44 -3.75
CA ASP A 77 -5.11 10.20 -3.28
C ASP A 77 -4.95 10.15 -1.74
N GLU A 78 -5.98 10.49 -0.96
CA GLU A 78 -5.92 10.47 0.52
C GLU A 78 -6.72 9.33 1.17
N LEU A 79 -7.32 8.45 0.38
CA LEU A 79 -8.25 7.44 0.87
C LEU A 79 -7.58 6.13 1.30
N LEU A 80 -6.37 5.84 0.79
CA LEU A 80 -5.55 4.70 1.18
C LEU A 80 -4.36 5.14 2.02
N VAL A 81 -4.17 4.48 3.16
CA VAL A 81 -3.05 4.71 4.06
C VAL A 81 -2.24 3.44 4.19
N LEU A 82 -0.97 3.49 3.80
CA LEU A 82 0.02 2.46 4.07
C LEU A 82 0.81 2.85 5.33
N ARG A 83 1.08 1.89 6.21
CA ARG A 83 1.92 2.09 7.41
C ARG A 83 2.78 0.86 7.68
N GLU A 84 4.02 1.09 8.09
CA GLU A 84 4.86 0.04 8.67
C GLU A 84 4.27 -0.38 10.03
N VAL A 85 4.33 -1.67 10.34
CA VAL A 85 4.00 -2.22 11.65
C VAL A 85 5.18 -3.03 12.16
N GLN A 86 5.52 -2.80 13.43
CA GLN A 86 6.52 -3.57 14.17
C GLN A 86 5.93 -4.88 14.68
#